data_AF-A0A7Y2XRA0-F1
#
_entry.id   AF-A0A7Y2XRA0-F1
#
_cell.length_a   1.000
_cell.length_b   1.000
_cell.length_c   1.000
_cell.angle_alpha   90.00
_cell.angle_beta   90.00
_cell.angle_gamma   90.00
#
_symmetry.space_group_name_H-M   'P 1'
#
loop_
_entity.id
_entity.type
_entity.pdbx_description
1 polymer ?
#
loop_
_entity_poly.entity_id
_entity_poly.type
_entity_poly.pdbx_seq_one_letter_code
_entity_poly.pdbx_strand_id
1 'polypeptide(L)'
;LPNVPVHDLVVHPRERELVAGTHGRSIWIVDVLPLQDLVASGDVTGLKVFYVDAVQASRGWRSERSRWYFQPDQAPRSTVSFWSPEAGAASIEVLDGNDAVIRRLSSEAVEGMNSFDWDLLVDGELALVAESTALEKARESAADEEEPAIANLADTPYAESIRLGHALYAVPGDYTIRVSVGDNSDSTELEIKSPKSFQPRLKKAYQLRGKKD
;
A
#
# COMPACT_ATOMS: atom_id res chain seq x y z
N LEU A 1 -10.38 -5.75 23.27
CA LEU A 1 -10.79 -4.81 24.34
C LEU A 1 -10.76 -5.53 25.69
N PRO A 2 -10.22 -4.94 26.78
CA PRO A 2 -10.28 -5.54 28.11
C PRO A 2 -11.73 -5.64 28.62
N ASN A 3 -12.01 -6.64 29.46
CA ASN A 3 -13.31 -6.82 30.10
C ASN A 3 -13.50 -5.82 31.26
N VAL A 4 -13.69 -4.54 30.94
CA VAL A 4 -13.94 -3.43 31.88
C VAL A 4 -15.05 -2.52 31.35
N PRO A 5 -15.73 -1.77 32.23
CA PRO A 5 -16.69 -0.76 31.81
C PRO A 5 -16.06 0.25 30.84
N VAL A 6 -16.78 0.51 29.75
CA VAL A 6 -16.53 1.64 28.83
C VAL A 6 -17.51 2.73 29.22
N HIS A 7 -17.00 3.92 29.57
CA HIS A 7 -17.85 5.02 30.03
C HIS A 7 -18.12 6.07 28.96
N ASP A 8 -17.21 6.19 27.99
CA ASP A 8 -17.29 7.20 26.95
C ASP A 8 -16.94 6.59 25.59
N LEU A 9 -17.70 6.98 24.57
CA LEU A 9 -17.57 6.52 23.20
C LEU A 9 -17.93 7.67 22.27
N VAL A 10 -16.95 8.11 21.48
CA VAL A 10 -17.10 9.24 20.55
C VAL A 10 -16.58 8.82 19.18
N VAL A 11 -17.31 9.20 18.13
CA VAL A 11 -16.86 9.10 16.75
C VAL A 11 -16.30 10.45 16.32
N HIS A 12 -15.05 10.47 15.88
CA HIS A 12 -14.42 11.69 15.41
C HIS A 12 -14.98 12.09 14.02
N PRO A 13 -15.52 13.30 13.82
CA PRO A 13 -16.27 13.64 12.60
C PRO A 13 -15.39 13.73 11.34
N ARG A 14 -14.12 14.13 11.48
CA ARG A 14 -13.18 14.26 10.36
C ARG A 14 -12.41 12.97 10.06
N GLU A 15 -11.68 12.47 11.06
CA GLU A 15 -10.88 11.24 10.93
C GLU A 15 -11.71 9.96 10.92
N ARG A 16 -13.00 10.01 11.30
CA ARG A 16 -13.91 8.84 11.34
C ARG A 16 -13.34 7.70 12.19
N GLU A 17 -12.68 8.04 13.28
CA GLU A 17 -12.18 7.11 14.27
C GLU A 17 -13.17 6.98 15.42
N LEU A 18 -13.35 5.76 15.92
CA LEU A 18 -14.06 5.47 17.15
C LEU A 18 -13.09 5.49 18.31
N VAL A 19 -13.32 6.41 19.25
CA VAL A 19 -12.54 6.57 20.46
C VAL A 19 -13.35 6.04 21.65
N ALA A 20 -12.84 5.00 22.30
CA ALA A 20 -13.47 4.38 23.47
C ALA A 20 -12.62 4.59 24.73
N GLY A 21 -13.21 5.28 25.71
CA GLY A 21 -12.62 5.51 27.03
C GLY A 21 -12.97 4.38 28.00
N THR A 22 -11.99 3.54 28.33
CA THR A 22 -12.18 2.45 29.31
C THR A 22 -11.86 2.88 30.72
N HIS A 23 -12.53 2.31 31.72
CA HIS A 23 -12.24 2.61 33.13
C HIS A 23 -10.87 2.06 33.54
N GLY A 24 -9.88 2.95 33.66
CA GLY A 24 -8.54 2.62 34.16
C GLY A 24 -7.66 1.77 33.23
N ARG A 25 -8.03 1.59 31.94
CA ARG A 25 -7.29 0.77 30.96
C ARG A 25 -7.05 1.44 29.61
N SER A 26 -6.60 2.70 29.66
CA SER A 26 -6.27 3.53 28.51
C SER A 26 -7.45 3.76 27.54
N ILE A 27 -7.17 4.51 26.48
CA ILE A 27 -8.10 4.82 25.41
C ILE A 27 -7.84 3.86 24.25
N TRP A 28 -8.90 3.41 23.59
CA TRP A 28 -8.84 2.57 22.40
C TRP A 28 -9.33 3.37 21.20
N ILE A 29 -8.57 3.33 20.11
CA ILE A 29 -8.87 4.03 18.86
C ILE A 29 -8.96 2.97 17.78
N VAL A 30 -10.05 2.95 17.03
CA VAL A 30 -10.28 2.05 15.91
C VAL A 30 -10.85 2.86 14.75
N ASP A 31 -10.36 2.61 13.55
CA ASP A 31 -10.93 3.18 12.34
C ASP A 31 -12.32 2.57 12.08
N VAL A 32 -13.35 3.43 11.91
CA VAL A 32 -14.71 2.99 11.59
C VAL A 32 -15.12 3.31 10.16
N LEU A 33 -14.20 3.81 9.32
CA LEU A 33 -14.45 4.05 7.91
C LEU A 33 -14.98 2.80 7.18
N PRO A 34 -14.42 1.58 7.36
CA PRO A 34 -14.97 0.36 6.76
C PRO A 34 -16.43 0.10 7.14
N LEU A 35 -16.79 0.32 8.41
CA LEU A 35 -18.16 0.11 8.90
C LEU A 35 -19.12 1.18 8.38
N GLN A 36 -18.68 2.44 8.31
CA GLN A 36 -19.49 3.52 7.75
C GLN A 36 -19.75 3.30 6.26
N ASP A 37 -18.73 2.87 5.52
CA ASP A 37 -18.84 2.56 4.09
C ASP A 37 -19.73 1.34 3.85
N LEU A 38 -19.72 0.36 4.75
CA LEU A 38 -20.62 -0.80 4.71
C LEU A 38 -22.08 -0.36 4.88
N VAL A 39 -22.37 0.45 5.92
CA VAL A 39 -23.72 0.97 6.18
C VAL A 39 -24.20 1.89 5.04
N ALA A 40 -23.30 2.71 4.49
CA ALA A 40 -23.61 3.58 3.36
C ALA A 40 -23.92 2.79 2.08
N SER A 41 -23.31 1.61 1.89
CA SER A 41 -23.64 0.73 0.75
C SER A 41 -24.95 -0.04 0.89
N GLY A 42 -25.59 -0.07 2.07
CA GLY A 42 -26.84 -0.81 2.29
C GLY A 42 -26.63 -2.31 2.51
N ASP A 43 -27.53 -3.13 1.95
CA ASP A 43 -27.46 -4.61 2.05
C ASP A 43 -26.24 -5.13 1.27
N VAL A 44 -25.13 -5.28 1.97
CA VAL A 44 -23.92 -5.89 1.41
C VAL A 44 -24.15 -7.39 1.37
N THR A 45 -24.53 -7.89 0.19
CA THR A 45 -24.77 -9.31 -0.05
C THR A 45 -23.53 -10.04 -0.59
N GLY A 46 -22.53 -9.29 -1.06
CA GLY A 46 -21.31 -9.82 -1.66
C GLY A 46 -20.03 -9.31 -0.97
N LEU A 47 -18.91 -9.95 -1.29
CA LEU A 47 -17.59 -9.54 -0.80
C LEU A 47 -17.34 -8.06 -1.12
N LYS A 48 -16.85 -7.29 -0.13
CA LYS A 48 -16.52 -5.87 -0.32
C LYS A 48 -15.14 -5.57 0.26
N VAL A 49 -14.24 -5.04 -0.57
CA VAL A 49 -12.94 -4.52 -0.13
C VAL A 49 -13.08 -3.03 0.12
N PHE A 50 -12.58 -2.56 1.26
CA PHE A 50 -12.71 -1.15 1.63
C PHE A 50 -11.59 -0.29 1.04
N TYR A 51 -11.79 1.02 1.12
CA TYR A 51 -10.76 1.99 0.75
C TYR A 51 -9.49 1.77 1.58
N VAL A 52 -8.34 1.97 0.95
CA VAL A 52 -7.02 1.89 1.59
C VAL A 52 -6.30 3.21 1.40
N ASP A 53 -5.73 3.74 2.48
CA ASP A 53 -4.99 4.98 2.43
C ASP A 53 -3.77 4.88 1.51
N ALA A 54 -3.50 5.97 0.80
CA ALA A 54 -2.30 6.08 -0.03
C ALA A 54 -1.04 5.97 0.82
N VAL A 55 -0.11 5.11 0.40
CA VAL A 55 1.13 4.87 1.15
C VAL A 55 2.24 5.77 0.64
N GLN A 56 2.91 6.46 1.56
CA GLN A 56 4.07 7.28 1.21
C GLN A 56 5.35 6.43 1.16
N ALA A 57 5.93 6.25 -0.03
CA ALA A 57 7.19 5.52 -0.18
C ALA A 57 8.36 6.25 0.49
N SER A 58 9.27 5.46 1.09
CA SER A 58 10.52 5.98 1.64
C SER A 58 11.67 5.84 0.64
N ARG A 59 12.61 6.79 0.68
CA ARG A 59 13.83 6.75 -0.14
C ARG A 59 14.69 5.50 0.13
N GLY A 60 14.58 4.93 1.33
CA GLY A 60 15.34 3.76 1.75
C GLY A 60 14.70 2.41 1.39
N TRP A 61 13.56 2.40 0.69
CA TRP A 61 12.92 1.13 0.30
C TRP A 61 13.77 0.37 -0.71
N ARG A 62 14.38 1.06 -1.69
CA ARG A 62 15.25 0.46 -2.71
C ARG A 62 16.74 0.56 -2.35
N SER A 63 17.07 0.40 -1.07
CA SER A 63 18.45 0.36 -0.57
C SER A 63 18.70 -0.86 0.30
N GLU A 64 19.97 -1.23 0.46
CA GLU A 64 20.38 -2.25 1.43
C GLU A 64 19.84 -1.92 2.83
N ARG A 65 19.29 -2.94 3.51
CA ARG A 65 18.79 -2.79 4.87
C ARG A 65 19.97 -2.49 5.80
N SER A 66 19.85 -1.42 6.59
CA SER A 66 20.88 -1.09 7.57
C SER A 66 21.01 -2.20 8.62
N ARG A 67 22.21 -2.75 8.77
CA ARG A 67 22.49 -3.80 9.78
C ARG A 67 22.25 -3.36 11.22
N TRP A 68 22.33 -2.06 11.50
CA TRP A 68 22.22 -1.49 12.85
C TRP A 68 20.91 -0.73 13.10
N TYR A 69 20.30 -0.18 12.05
CA TYR A 69 19.12 0.67 12.17
C TYR A 69 17.84 0.05 11.60
N PHE A 70 17.94 -1.08 10.89
CA PHE A 70 16.74 -1.77 10.43
C PHE A 70 16.01 -2.43 11.60
N GLN A 71 14.77 -2.03 11.79
CA GLN A 71 13.86 -2.55 12.80
C GLN A 71 12.67 -3.20 12.07
N PRO A 72 12.51 -4.54 12.13
CA PRO A 72 11.44 -5.23 11.42
C PRO A 72 10.03 -4.77 11.82
N ASP A 73 9.84 -4.36 13.07
CA ASP A 73 8.59 -3.83 13.62
C ASP A 73 8.24 -2.42 13.09
N GLN A 74 9.24 -1.70 12.59
CA GLN A 74 9.10 -0.38 11.95
C GLN A 74 9.08 -0.50 10.41
N ALA A 75 9.05 -1.72 9.87
CA ALA A 75 8.89 -1.94 8.44
C ALA A 75 7.54 -1.35 7.98
N PRO A 76 7.46 -0.84 6.75
CA PRO A 76 6.22 -0.29 6.26
C PRO A 76 5.16 -1.40 6.16
N ARG A 77 3.94 -1.12 6.61
CA ARG A 77 2.78 -2.00 6.41
C ARG A 77 1.58 -1.19 5.95
N SER A 78 0.74 -1.83 5.16
CA SER A 78 -0.60 -1.35 4.85
C SER A 78 -1.61 -2.37 5.37
N THR A 79 -2.60 -1.90 6.11
CA THR A 79 -3.68 -2.75 6.63
C THR A 79 -4.88 -2.56 5.73
N VAL A 80 -5.36 -3.63 5.14
CA VAL A 80 -6.52 -3.62 4.24
C VAL A 80 -7.66 -4.35 4.93
N SER A 81 -8.82 -3.70 4.98
CA SER A 81 -10.03 -4.27 5.54
C SER A 81 -10.96 -4.73 4.42
N PHE A 82 -11.67 -5.83 4.65
CA PHE A 82 -12.68 -6.33 3.72
C PHE A 82 -13.82 -7.02 4.49
N TRP A 83 -15.02 -7.01 3.92
CA TRP A 83 -16.18 -7.71 4.44
C TRP A 83 -16.45 -8.95 3.59
N SER A 84 -16.65 -10.10 4.22
CA SER A 84 -16.97 -11.37 3.56
C SER A 84 -18.32 -11.91 4.02
N PRO A 85 -19.23 -12.30 3.10
CA PRO A 85 -20.50 -12.93 3.46
C PRO A 85 -20.33 -14.37 3.95
N GLU A 86 -19.21 -15.02 3.63
CA GLU A 86 -18.94 -16.42 3.92
C GLU A 86 -17.56 -16.58 4.56
N ALA A 87 -17.42 -17.59 5.41
CA ALA A 87 -16.12 -18.01 5.92
C ALA A 87 -15.42 -18.90 4.88
N GLY A 88 -14.12 -18.70 4.67
CA GLY A 88 -13.38 -19.45 3.67
C GLY A 88 -11.94 -18.99 3.50
N ALA A 89 -11.22 -19.63 2.58
CA ALA A 89 -9.88 -19.19 2.22
C ALA A 89 -9.97 -17.96 1.31
N ALA A 90 -9.45 -16.83 1.79
CA ALA A 90 -9.31 -15.61 1.02
C ALA A 90 -7.98 -15.65 0.24
N SER A 91 -8.08 -15.44 -1.07
CA SER A 91 -6.94 -15.21 -1.94
C SER A 91 -6.86 -13.73 -2.25
N ILE A 92 -5.71 -13.13 -1.94
CA ILE A 92 -5.46 -11.71 -2.14
C ILE A 92 -4.39 -11.58 -3.22
N GLU A 93 -4.70 -10.88 -4.30
CA GLU A 93 -3.77 -10.58 -5.37
C GLU A 93 -3.54 -9.07 -5.42
N VAL A 94 -2.27 -8.67 -5.48
CA VAL A 94 -1.90 -7.28 -5.73
C VAL A 94 -1.46 -7.16 -7.18
N LEU A 95 -2.13 -6.30 -7.93
CA LEU A 95 -1.87 -6.01 -9.33
C LEU A 95 -1.20 -4.64 -9.45
N ASP A 96 -0.27 -4.51 -10.38
CA ASP A 96 0.30 -3.23 -10.77
C ASP A 96 -0.62 -2.43 -11.72
N GLY A 97 -0.23 -1.21 -12.09
CA GLY A 97 -0.97 -0.37 -13.04
C GLY A 97 -1.05 -0.93 -14.47
N ASN A 98 -0.42 -2.07 -14.77
CA ASN A 98 -0.54 -2.81 -16.02
C ASN A 98 -1.37 -4.10 -15.87
N ASP A 99 -2.11 -4.26 -14.76
CA ASP A 99 -2.89 -5.45 -14.42
C ASP A 99 -2.04 -6.73 -14.26
N ALA A 100 -0.73 -6.60 -14.05
CA ALA A 100 0.15 -7.73 -13.78
C ALA A 100 0.17 -8.04 -12.28
N VAL A 101 0.01 -9.31 -11.92
CA VAL A 101 0.05 -9.75 -10.51
C VAL A 101 1.50 -9.69 -10.02
N ILE A 102 1.75 -8.92 -8.97
CA ILE A 102 3.07 -8.75 -8.34
C ILE A 102 3.21 -9.46 -7.00
N ARG A 103 2.08 -9.78 -6.36
CA ARG A 103 2.07 -10.48 -5.07
C ARG A 103 0.78 -11.27 -4.92
N ARG A 104 0.90 -12.47 -4.36
CA ARG A 104 -0.23 -13.27 -3.87
C ARG A 104 -0.09 -13.47 -2.36
N LEU A 105 -1.18 -13.32 -1.64
CA LEU A 105 -1.29 -13.58 -0.22
C LEU A 105 -2.51 -14.49 0.01
N SER A 106 -2.46 -15.29 1.06
CA SER A 106 -3.57 -16.12 1.48
C SER A 106 -3.87 -15.83 2.94
N SER A 107 -5.15 -15.64 3.26
CA SER A 107 -5.65 -15.48 4.62
C SER A 107 -6.91 -16.31 4.81
N GLU A 108 -7.19 -16.67 6.07
CA GLU A 108 -8.45 -17.30 6.44
C GLU A 108 -9.45 -16.19 6.75
N ALA A 109 -10.55 -16.14 6.00
CA ALA A 109 -11.62 -15.17 6.20
C ALA A 109 -12.75 -15.79 7.02
N VAL A 110 -13.28 -15.00 7.95
CA VAL A 110 -14.49 -15.30 8.72
C VAL A 110 -15.67 -14.55 8.12
N GLU A 111 -16.88 -15.03 8.32
CA GLU A 111 -18.09 -14.27 8.00
C GLU A 111 -18.08 -12.91 8.75
N GLY A 112 -18.26 -11.82 8.01
CA GLY A 112 -18.21 -10.46 8.51
C GLY A 112 -16.92 -9.71 8.17
N MET A 113 -16.44 -8.88 9.10
CA MET A 113 -15.31 -7.98 8.90
C MET A 113 -13.98 -8.71 9.11
N ASN A 114 -13.09 -8.58 8.13
CA ASN A 114 -11.74 -9.14 8.16
C ASN A 114 -10.72 -8.04 7.82
N SER A 115 -9.49 -8.25 8.27
CA SER A 115 -8.37 -7.37 7.95
C SER A 115 -7.12 -8.20 7.70
N PHE A 116 -6.30 -7.79 6.75
CA PHE A 116 -4.97 -8.36 6.56
C PHE A 116 -3.92 -7.25 6.49
N ASP A 117 -2.71 -7.60 6.92
CA ASP A 117 -1.56 -6.72 6.83
C ASP A 117 -0.71 -7.13 5.62
N TRP A 118 -0.38 -6.15 4.79
CA TRP A 118 0.60 -6.29 3.72
C TRP A 118 1.86 -5.51 4.07
N ASP A 119 3.01 -6.19 4.03
CA ASP A 119 4.35 -5.66 4.26
C ASP A 119 4.91 -4.82 3.08
N LEU A 120 4.07 -4.56 2.07
CA LEU A 120 4.43 -3.87 0.83
C LEU A 120 5.54 -4.56 0.02
N LEU A 121 5.84 -5.83 0.34
CA LEU A 121 6.80 -6.62 -0.41
C LEU A 121 6.12 -7.28 -1.60
N VAL A 122 6.86 -7.34 -2.70
CA VAL A 122 6.48 -8.04 -3.92
C VAL A 122 7.11 -9.43 -3.94
N ASP A 123 6.51 -10.34 -4.70
CA ASP A 123 7.15 -11.62 -5.02
C ASP A 123 8.18 -11.38 -6.14
N GLY A 124 9.41 -11.87 -5.97
CA GLY A 124 10.49 -11.60 -6.92
C GLY A 124 10.25 -12.19 -8.31
N GLU A 125 9.65 -13.38 -8.41
CA GLU A 125 9.41 -14.02 -9.70
C GLU A 125 8.26 -13.31 -10.44
N LEU A 126 7.17 -13.03 -9.72
CA LEU A 126 6.01 -12.33 -10.26
C LEU A 126 6.36 -10.90 -10.68
N ALA A 127 7.16 -10.19 -9.87
CA ALA A 127 7.59 -8.83 -10.18
C ALA A 127 8.51 -8.76 -11.42
N LEU A 128 9.38 -9.76 -11.63
CA LEU A 128 10.19 -9.85 -12.85
C LEU A 128 9.35 -10.09 -14.10
N VAL A 129 8.32 -10.95 -13.99
CA VAL A 129 7.38 -11.18 -15.08
C VAL A 129 6.62 -9.89 -15.39
N ALA A 130 6.07 -9.21 -14.37
CA ALA A 130 5.38 -7.93 -14.53
C ALA A 130 6.26 -6.86 -15.19
N GLU A 131 7.52 -6.75 -14.74
CA GLU A 131 8.51 -5.83 -15.32
C GLU A 131 8.80 -6.14 -16.79
N SER A 132 9.00 -7.42 -17.14
CA SER A 132 9.22 -7.83 -18.53
C SER A 132 8.02 -7.49 -19.42
N THR A 133 6.79 -7.72 -18.93
CA THR A 133 5.58 -7.39 -19.69
C THR A 133 5.39 -5.88 -19.87
N ALA A 134 5.74 -5.09 -18.84
CA ALA A 134 5.70 -3.64 -18.93
C ALA A 134 6.71 -3.11 -19.96
N LEU A 135 7.92 -3.69 -19.99
CA LEU A 135 8.95 -3.35 -20.98
C LEU A 135 8.56 -3.74 -22.41
N GLU A 136 7.94 -4.90 -22.60
CA GLU A 136 7.43 -5.31 -23.93
C GLU A 136 6.35 -4.35 -24.42
N LYS A 137 5.36 -4.03 -23.56
CA LYS A 137 4.31 -3.05 -23.89
C LYS A 137 4.88 -1.67 -24.19
N ALA A 138 5.89 -1.23 -23.43
CA ALA A 138 6.58 0.04 -23.68
C ALA A 138 7.33 0.04 -25.02
N ARG A 139 7.99 -1.08 -25.38
CA ARG A 139 8.66 -1.25 -26.67
C ARG A 139 7.69 -1.27 -27.83
N GLU A 140 6.53 -1.91 -27.68
CA GLU A 140 5.48 -1.90 -28.70
C GLU A 140 4.94 -0.48 -28.93
N SER A 141 4.73 0.29 -27.86
CA SER A 141 4.33 1.71 -28.00
C SER A 141 5.43 2.61 -28.57
N ALA A 142 6.70 2.27 -28.35
CA ALA A 142 7.85 3.03 -28.85
C ALA A 142 8.29 2.62 -30.26
N ALA A 143 7.76 1.52 -30.81
CA ALA A 143 8.06 1.08 -32.18
C ALA A 143 7.54 2.06 -33.25
N ASP A 144 6.66 2.98 -32.87
CA ASP A 144 6.19 4.09 -33.70
C ASP A 144 7.10 5.35 -33.61
N GLU A 145 8.12 5.37 -32.74
CA GLU A 145 9.06 6.49 -32.54
C GLU A 145 10.49 6.12 -33.05
N GLU A 146 11.13 7.01 -33.81
CA GLU A 146 12.34 6.75 -34.62
C GLU A 146 13.65 6.47 -33.84
N GLU A 147 13.68 6.56 -32.51
CA GLU A 147 14.89 6.27 -31.71
C GLU A 147 14.63 5.15 -30.67
N PRO A 148 15.37 4.03 -30.70
CA PRO A 148 15.21 3.00 -29.69
C PRO A 148 15.67 3.55 -28.33
N ALA A 149 14.73 3.72 -27.41
CA ALA A 149 15.02 4.08 -26.03
C ALA A 149 16.02 3.06 -25.44
N ILE A 150 17.22 3.52 -25.08
CA ILE A 150 18.18 2.73 -24.34
C ILE A 150 17.53 2.43 -22.98
N ALA A 151 17.33 1.14 -22.67
CA ALA A 151 16.79 0.73 -21.38
C ALA A 151 17.68 1.27 -20.25
N ASN A 152 17.16 2.23 -19.51
CA ASN A 152 17.83 2.80 -18.36
C ASN A 152 17.66 1.86 -17.15
N LEU A 153 18.55 1.97 -16.17
CA LEU A 153 18.39 1.29 -14.87
C LEU A 153 17.05 1.64 -14.19
N ALA A 154 16.51 2.82 -14.50
CA ALA A 154 15.21 3.26 -14.01
C ALA A 154 14.05 2.37 -14.51
N ASP A 155 14.21 1.72 -15.67
CA ASP A 155 13.18 0.94 -16.35
C ASP A 155 13.12 -0.51 -15.86
N THR A 156 14.11 -0.96 -15.07
CA THR A 156 14.17 -2.32 -14.48
C THR A 156 14.32 -2.30 -12.95
N PRO A 157 13.37 -1.69 -12.23
CA PRO A 157 13.51 -1.49 -10.79
C PRO A 157 13.60 -2.76 -9.95
N TYR A 158 12.88 -3.82 -10.32
CA TYR A 158 12.83 -5.09 -9.61
C TYR A 158 14.05 -5.96 -9.93
N ALA A 159 14.42 -6.10 -11.22
CA ALA A 159 15.63 -6.85 -11.59
C ALA A 159 16.89 -6.24 -10.96
N GLU A 160 16.99 -4.91 -10.91
CA GLU A 160 18.11 -4.26 -10.24
C GLU A 160 18.11 -4.51 -8.72
N SER A 161 16.94 -4.47 -8.09
CA SER A 161 16.83 -4.73 -6.64
C SER A 161 17.27 -6.15 -6.29
N ILE A 162 16.92 -7.14 -7.11
CA ILE A 162 17.39 -8.53 -6.95
C ILE A 162 18.91 -8.62 -7.14
N ARG A 163 19.45 -7.99 -8.20
CA ARG A 163 20.90 -7.97 -8.48
C ARG A 163 21.71 -7.39 -7.33
N LEU A 164 21.18 -6.36 -6.67
CA LEU A 164 21.83 -5.67 -5.55
C LEU A 164 21.52 -6.30 -4.18
N GLY A 165 20.64 -7.31 -4.12
CA GLY A 165 20.20 -7.92 -2.85
C GLY A 165 19.40 -6.97 -1.96
N HIS A 166 18.72 -5.99 -2.55
CA HIS A 166 17.87 -5.05 -1.85
C HIS A 166 16.49 -5.67 -1.52
N ALA A 167 15.77 -5.05 -0.59
CA ALA A 167 14.39 -5.44 -0.31
C ALA A 167 13.49 -5.09 -1.51
N LEU A 168 12.61 -6.02 -1.86
CA LEU A 168 11.67 -5.90 -2.97
C LEU A 168 10.37 -5.25 -2.51
N TYR A 169 10.40 -3.96 -2.21
CA TYR A 169 9.18 -3.20 -1.97
C TYR A 169 8.51 -2.79 -3.28
N ALA A 170 7.19 -2.64 -3.26
CA ALA A 170 6.42 -2.09 -4.36
C ALA A 170 6.91 -0.66 -4.71
N VAL A 171 7.08 -0.40 -6.00
CA VAL A 171 7.57 0.88 -6.54
C VAL A 171 6.44 1.93 -6.47
N PRO A 172 6.74 3.24 -6.32
CA PRO A 172 5.70 4.27 -6.41
C PRO A 172 4.89 4.16 -7.70
N GLY A 173 3.57 4.19 -7.58
CA GLY A 173 2.63 3.96 -8.67
C GLY A 173 1.26 3.55 -8.15
N ASP A 174 0.36 3.27 -9.08
CA ASP A 174 -1.00 2.82 -8.80
C ASP A 174 -1.05 1.29 -8.80
N TYR A 175 -1.78 0.74 -7.83
CA TYR A 175 -1.96 -0.68 -7.63
C TYR A 175 -3.43 -1.00 -7.40
N THR A 176 -3.83 -2.20 -7.78
CA THR A 176 -5.17 -2.73 -7.50
C THR A 176 -5.04 -3.93 -6.58
N ILE A 177 -5.72 -3.90 -5.45
CA ILE A 177 -5.79 -5.03 -4.52
C ILE A 177 -7.09 -5.76 -4.82
N ARG A 178 -6.99 -7.00 -5.30
CA ARG A 178 -8.12 -7.89 -5.55
C ARG A 178 -8.19 -8.92 -4.43
N VAL A 179 -9.36 -9.07 -3.85
CA VAL A 179 -9.64 -10.12 -2.87
C VAL A 179 -10.69 -11.04 -3.45
N SER A 180 -10.47 -12.36 -3.34
CA SER A 180 -11.46 -13.37 -3.69
C SER A 180 -11.68 -14.34 -2.54
N VAL A 181 -12.96 -14.66 -2.29
CA VAL A 181 -13.41 -15.63 -1.29
C VAL A 181 -14.48 -16.49 -1.97
N GLY A 182 -14.15 -17.75 -2.22
CA GLY A 182 -15.02 -18.64 -3.01
C GLY A 182 -15.28 -18.07 -4.41
N ASP A 183 -16.55 -17.87 -4.74
CA ASP A 183 -16.99 -17.29 -6.03
C ASP A 183 -17.08 -15.76 -6.02
N ASN A 184 -16.96 -15.13 -4.84
CA ASN A 184 -17.04 -13.69 -4.71
C ASN A 184 -15.65 -13.06 -4.88
N SER A 185 -15.58 -11.97 -5.63
CA SER A 185 -14.36 -11.17 -5.76
C SER A 185 -14.70 -9.69 -5.79
N ASP A 186 -13.82 -8.89 -5.20
CA ASP A 186 -13.91 -7.44 -5.24
C ASP A 186 -12.51 -6.82 -5.24
N SER A 187 -12.41 -5.56 -5.64
CA SER A 187 -11.12 -4.88 -5.80
C SER A 187 -11.17 -3.43 -5.34
N THR A 188 -10.04 -2.98 -4.79
CA THR A 188 -9.83 -1.59 -4.37
C THR A 188 -8.53 -1.05 -4.96
N GLU A 189 -8.49 0.27 -5.18
CA GLU A 189 -7.31 0.97 -5.66
C GLU A 189 -6.40 1.38 -4.49
N LEU A 190 -5.10 1.31 -4.71
CA LEU A 190 -4.06 1.76 -3.79
C LEU A 190 -3.03 2.60 -4.54
N GLU A 191 -2.82 3.83 -4.08
CA GLU A 191 -1.76 4.71 -4.57
C GLU A 191 -0.51 4.63 -3.68
N ILE A 192 0.65 4.33 -4.24
CA ILE A 192 1.95 4.46 -3.57
C ILE A 192 2.63 5.74 -4.04
N LYS A 193 2.67 6.75 -3.16
CA LYS A 193 3.22 8.08 -3.46
C LYS A 193 4.73 8.07 -3.45
N SER A 194 5.32 8.79 -4.40
CA SER A 194 6.77 8.99 -4.48
C SER A 194 7.33 9.67 -3.22
N PRO A 195 8.57 9.37 -2.80
CA PRO A 195 9.16 9.96 -1.59
C PRO A 195 9.23 11.49 -1.66
N LYS A 196 8.92 12.17 -0.54
CA LYS A 196 8.96 13.64 -0.43
C LYS A 196 10.30 14.17 -0.93
N SER A 197 10.26 15.21 -1.77
CA SER A 197 11.46 15.86 -2.33
C SER A 197 12.42 16.29 -1.21
N PHE A 198 13.73 16.22 -1.49
CA PHE A 198 14.74 16.61 -0.51
C PHE A 198 14.64 18.12 -0.27
N GLN A 199 14.26 18.50 0.94
CA GLN A 199 14.28 19.90 1.36
C GLN A 199 15.67 20.20 1.93
N PRO A 200 16.45 21.11 1.29
CA PRO A 200 17.76 21.49 1.82
C PRO A 200 17.59 22.07 3.22
N ARG A 201 18.36 21.56 4.19
CA ARG A 201 18.41 22.14 5.54
C ARG A 201 19.19 23.46 5.56
N LEU A 202 19.85 23.80 4.46
CA LEU A 202 20.54 25.07 4.27
C LEU A 202 19.49 26.17 4.09
N LYS A 203 19.48 27.14 5.01
CA LYS A 203 18.75 28.40 4.78
C LYS A 203 19.32 29.05 3.52
N LYS A 204 18.45 29.46 2.59
CA LYS A 204 18.86 30.22 1.39
C LYS A 204 19.77 31.36 1.83
N ALA A 205 20.93 31.50 1.18
CA ALA A 205 21.86 32.58 1.49
C ALA A 205 21.12 33.92 1.43
N TYR A 206 21.39 34.82 2.38
CA TYR A 206 20.81 36.15 2.38
C TYR A 206 21.13 36.84 1.05
N GLN A 207 20.11 37.44 0.42
CA GLN A 207 20.34 38.27 -0.76
C GLN A 207 21.23 39.45 -0.35
N LEU A 208 22.47 39.47 -0.87
CA LEU A 208 23.37 40.60 -0.69
C LEU A 208 22.83 41.77 -1.52
N ARG A 209 22.42 42.84 -0.83
CA ARG A 209 21.91 44.06 -1.46
C ARG A 209 22.97 44.59 -2.45
N GLY A 210 22.65 44.61 -3.74
CA GLY A 210 23.50 45.17 -4.79
C GLY A 210 24.19 44.16 -5.73
N LYS A 211 24.08 42.85 -5.49
CA LYS A 211 24.40 41.84 -6.53
C LYS A 211 23.10 41.39 -7.19
N LYS A 212 22.95 41.69 -8.49
CA LYS A 212 22.00 40.98 -9.35
C LYS A 212 22.67 39.66 -9.76
N ASP A 213 21.94 38.56 -9.59
CA ASP A 213 22.31 37.24 -10.11
C ASP A 213 22.49 37.26 -11.63
#